data_AF-A0A7V3I823-F1
#
_entry.id   AF-A0A7V3I823-F1
#
_cell.length_a   1.000
_cell.length_b   1.000
_cell.length_c   1.000
_cell.angle_alpha   90.00
_cell.angle_beta   90.00
_cell.angle_gamma   90.00
#
_symmetry.space_group_name_H-M   'P 1'
#
loop_
_entity.id
_entity.type
_entity.pdbx_description
1 polymer ?
#
loop_
_entity_poly.entity_id
_entity_poly.type
_entity_poly.pdbx_seq_one_letter_code
_entity_poly.pdbx_strand_id
1 'polypeptide(L)'
;MRVGSVRNRTKRSRAAGFTIVEMLVVVGIIGVLAAILFPVIVKARESAKIAKCISNMKQLGAALTFYLDDNSSRFPAAAPWGSPSYWAKPEHGSQKTIQELLSSYVNSGMCLGKDGLYESPGVFGCP
;
A
#
# COMPACT_ATOMS: atom_id res chain seq x y z
N MET A 1 70.71 -27.52 20.11
CA MET A 1 69.52 -26.67 20.35
C MET A 1 68.27 -27.53 20.15
N ARG A 2 67.48 -27.77 21.20
CA ARG A 2 66.20 -28.50 21.12
C ARG A 2 65.06 -27.49 21.18
N VAL A 3 64.27 -27.39 20.11
CA VAL A 3 63.04 -26.59 20.12
C VAL A 3 61.92 -27.46 20.66
N GLY A 4 61.32 -27.06 21.78
CA GLY A 4 60.13 -27.69 22.35
C GLY A 4 58.87 -27.23 21.61
N SER A 5 58.06 -28.19 21.17
CA SER A 5 56.76 -27.96 20.53
C SER A 5 55.70 -27.63 21.58
N VAL A 6 55.16 -26.40 21.53
CA VAL A 6 54.01 -25.98 22.35
C VAL A 6 52.72 -26.57 21.74
N ARG A 7 52.13 -27.58 22.40
CA ARG A 7 50.83 -28.15 22.01
C ARG A 7 49.70 -27.32 22.64
N ASN A 8 49.06 -26.49 21.82
CA ASN A 8 47.88 -25.73 22.23
C ASN A 8 46.65 -26.65 22.29
N ARG A 9 46.20 -27.03 23.50
CA ARG A 9 44.97 -27.81 23.70
C ARG A 9 43.77 -26.86 23.69
N THR A 10 43.22 -26.58 22.51
CA THR A 10 41.90 -25.95 22.40
C THR A 10 40.86 -26.90 23.00
N LYS A 11 40.29 -26.56 24.17
CA LYS A 11 39.14 -27.28 24.73
C LYS A 11 37.99 -27.14 23.74
N ARG A 12 37.65 -28.20 23.00
CA ARG A 12 36.38 -28.25 22.26
C ARG A 12 35.27 -28.20 23.29
N SER A 13 34.60 -27.05 23.41
CA SER A 13 33.28 -26.97 24.03
C SER A 13 32.40 -27.98 23.32
N ARG A 14 31.93 -29.01 24.04
CA ARG A 14 30.91 -29.93 23.52
C ARG A 14 29.70 -29.06 23.19
N ALA A 15 29.47 -28.82 21.89
CA ALA A 15 28.23 -28.21 21.44
C ALA A 15 27.11 -29.17 21.84
N ALA A 16 26.22 -28.72 22.73
CA ALA A 16 24.99 -29.44 23.02
C ALA A 16 24.17 -29.46 21.71
N GLY A 17 23.93 -30.65 21.17
CA GLY A 17 23.08 -30.81 19.99
C GLY A 17 21.62 -30.64 20.37
N PHE A 18 20.86 -29.89 19.57
CA PHE A 18 19.41 -29.80 19.71
C PHE A 18 18.80 -31.18 19.48
N THR A 19 17.88 -31.59 20.34
CA THR A 19 17.12 -32.81 20.11
C THR A 19 16.11 -32.57 18.98
N ILE A 20 15.82 -33.60 18.17
CA ILE A 20 14.81 -33.52 17.10
C ILE A 20 13.45 -33.08 17.67
N VAL A 21 13.15 -33.53 18.90
CA VAL A 21 11.90 -33.22 19.60
C VAL A 21 11.79 -31.73 19.92
N GLU A 22 12.88 -31.09 20.36
CA GLU A 22 12.87 -29.65 20.66
C GLU A 22 12.61 -28.78 19.42
N MET A 23 13.15 -29.14 18.25
CA MET A 23 12.83 -28.41 17.02
C MET A 23 11.42 -28.74 16.49
N LEU A 24 10.97 -29.99 16.65
CA LEU A 24 9.67 -30.44 16.19
C LEU A 24 8.50 -29.77 16.93
N VAL A 25 8.61 -29.62 18.26
CA VAL A 25 7.55 -28.94 19.04
C VAL A 25 7.45 -27.46 18.67
N VAL A 26 8.58 -26.79 18.41
CA VAL A 26 8.60 -25.36 18.08
C VAL A 26 7.91 -25.08 16.75
N VAL A 27 8.28 -25.82 15.70
CA VAL A 27 7.62 -25.65 14.39
C VAL A 27 6.15 -26.07 14.44
N GLY A 28 5.80 -27.03 15.30
CA GLY A 28 4.41 -27.41 15.56
C GLY A 28 3.58 -26.26 16.15
N ILE A 29 4.09 -25.59 17.19
CA ILE A 29 3.40 -24.44 17.80
C ILE A 29 3.30 -23.27 16.81
N ILE A 30 4.37 -22.95 16.08
CA ILE A 30 4.35 -21.89 15.05
C ILE A 30 3.32 -22.21 13.97
N GLY A 31 3.21 -23.47 13.54
CA GLY A 31 2.23 -23.92 12.55
C GLY A 31 0.79 -23.71 13.00
N VAL A 32 0.46 -24.04 14.25
CA VAL A 32 -0.88 -23.81 14.82
C VAL A 32 -1.20 -22.32 14.90
N LEU A 33 -0.26 -21.49 15.36
CA LEU A 33 -0.46 -20.04 15.42
C LEU A 33 -0.63 -19.42 14.02
N ALA A 34 0.19 -19.83 13.05
CA ALA A 34 0.12 -19.37 11.68
C ALA A 34 -1.20 -19.77 10.99
N ALA A 35 -1.71 -20.98 11.24
CA ALA A 35 -2.97 -21.46 10.67
C ALA A 35 -4.17 -20.59 11.09
N ILE A 36 -4.18 -20.08 12.32
CA ILE A 36 -5.24 -19.18 12.81
C ILE A 36 -5.02 -17.76 12.29
N LEU A 37 -3.77 -17.30 12.21
CA LEU A 37 -3.43 -15.93 11.86
C LEU A 37 -3.62 -15.62 10.36
N PHE A 38 -3.27 -16.56 9.48
CA PHE A 38 -3.33 -16.37 8.02
C PHE A 38 -4.73 -15.92 7.50
N PRO A 39 -5.84 -16.59 7.84
CA PRO A 39 -7.17 -16.18 7.38
C PRO A 39 -7.60 -14.81 7.93
N VAL A 40 -7.14 -14.45 9.14
CA VAL A 40 -7.47 -13.16 9.77
C VAL A 40 -6.76 -12.01 9.07
N ILE A 41 -5.50 -12.19 8.66
CA ILE A 41 -4.73 -11.16 7.96
C ILE A 41 -5.40 -10.79 6.62
N VAL A 42 -5.95 -11.76 5.89
CA VAL A 42 -6.64 -11.49 4.61
C VAL A 42 -7.86 -10.58 4.82
N LYS A 43 -8.69 -10.87 5.83
CA LYS A 43 -9.85 -10.04 6.18
C LYS A 43 -9.45 -8.66 6.69
N ALA A 44 -8.38 -8.57 7.49
CA ALA A 44 -7.84 -7.31 7.99
C ALA A 44 -7.32 -6.44 6.84
N ARG A 45 -6.67 -7.04 5.83
CA ARG A 45 -6.19 -6.33 4.64
C ARG A 45 -7.35 -5.75 3.83
N GLU A 46 -8.43 -6.49 3.65
CA GLU A 46 -9.61 -5.99 2.94
C GLU A 46 -10.28 -4.86 3.72
N SER A 47 -10.41 -5.00 5.04
CA SER A 47 -10.92 -3.93 5.91
C SER A 47 -10.04 -2.66 5.85
N ALA A 48 -8.72 -2.82 5.74
CA ALA A 48 -7.78 -1.70 5.59
C ALA A 48 -7.95 -0.97 4.24
N LYS A 49 -8.23 -1.70 3.15
CA LYS A 49 -8.54 -1.08 1.86
C LYS A 49 -9.83 -0.25 1.93
N ILE A 50 -10.87 -0.79 2.57
CA ILE A 50 -12.14 -0.08 2.76
C ILE A 50 -11.91 1.18 3.61
N ALA A 51 -11.17 1.07 4.72
CA ALA A 51 -10.83 2.22 5.56
C ALA A 51 -10.08 3.31 4.77
N LYS A 52 -9.15 2.90 3.90
CA LYS A 52 -8.43 3.83 3.00
C LYS A 52 -9.36 4.48 1.99
N CYS A 53 -10.27 3.71 1.37
CA CYS A 53 -11.29 4.21 0.46
C CYS A 53 -12.20 5.26 1.13
N ILE A 54 -12.64 5.00 2.36
CA ILE A 54 -13.45 5.96 3.13
C ILE A 54 -12.66 7.24 3.41
N SER A 55 -11.38 7.14 3.77
CA SER A 55 -10.52 8.31 3.98
C SER A 55 -10.35 9.12 2.69
N ASN A 56 -10.19 8.43 1.56
CA ASN A 56 -10.11 9.07 0.25
C ASN A 56 -11.41 9.82 -0.10
N MET A 57 -12.58 9.20 0.09
CA MET A 57 -13.87 9.87 -0.15
C MET A 57 -14.06 11.12 0.74
N LYS A 58 -13.61 11.07 1.99
CA LYS A 58 -13.63 12.26 2.87
C LYS A 58 -12.75 13.39 2.34
N GLN A 59 -11.58 13.08 1.80
CA GLN A 59 -10.69 14.06 1.18
C GLN A 59 -11.30 14.64 -0.10
N LEU A 60 -11.99 13.84 -0.93
CA LEU A 60 -12.76 14.37 -2.08
C LEU A 60 -13.88 15.29 -1.64
N GLY A 61 -14.63 14.92 -0.60
CA GLY A 61 -15.70 15.75 -0.05
C GLY A 61 -15.19 17.11 0.42
N ALA A 62 -14.06 17.14 1.14
CA ALA A 62 -13.41 18.38 1.55
C ALA A 62 -12.91 19.22 0.36
N ALA A 63 -12.33 18.58 -0.66
CA ALA A 63 -11.89 19.27 -1.86
C ALA A 63 -13.05 19.85 -2.68
N LEU A 64 -14.18 19.14 -2.74
CA LEU A 64 -15.42 19.65 -3.33
C LEU A 64 -15.95 20.87 -2.58
N THR A 65 -15.91 20.87 -1.24
CA THR A 65 -16.32 22.06 -0.48
C THR A 65 -15.42 23.27 -0.75
N PHE A 66 -14.10 23.08 -0.81
CA PHE A 66 -13.19 24.17 -1.18
C PHE A 66 -13.40 24.66 -2.62
N TYR A 67 -13.67 23.75 -3.55
CA TYR A 67 -14.02 24.11 -4.92
C TYR A 67 -15.31 24.96 -4.98
N LEU A 68 -16.34 24.59 -4.20
CA LEU A 68 -17.60 25.35 -4.14
C LEU A 68 -17.37 26.77 -3.61
N ASP A 69 -16.55 26.93 -2.58
CA ASP A 69 -16.23 28.25 -2.02
C ASP A 69 -15.56 29.15 -3.07
N ASP A 70 -14.63 28.60 -3.87
CA ASP A 70 -13.92 29.35 -4.91
C ASP A 70 -14.77 29.59 -6.18
N ASN A 71 -15.78 28.76 -6.45
CA ASN A 71 -16.56 28.78 -7.70
C ASN A 71 -18.02 29.22 -7.50
N SER A 72 -18.28 30.13 -6.57
CA SER A 72 -19.62 30.71 -6.33
C SER A 72 -20.70 29.65 -6.04
N SER A 73 -20.34 28.64 -5.24
CA SER A 73 -21.19 27.51 -4.85
C SER A 73 -21.71 26.66 -6.02
N ARG A 74 -20.98 26.63 -7.14
CA ARG A 74 -21.32 25.80 -8.31
C ARG A 74 -20.54 24.50 -8.28
N PHE A 75 -21.22 23.37 -8.42
CA PHE A 75 -20.56 22.08 -8.59
C PHE A 75 -19.85 21.99 -9.95
N PRO A 76 -18.79 21.15 -10.06
CA PRO A 76 -18.16 20.85 -11.34
C PRO A 76 -19.21 20.37 -12.34
N ALA A 77 -19.25 20.98 -13.53
CA ALA A 77 -20.19 20.58 -14.57
C ALA A 77 -19.82 19.17 -15.06
N ALA A 78 -20.80 18.25 -15.02
CA ALA A 78 -20.66 16.97 -15.70
C ALA A 78 -20.68 17.20 -17.21
N ALA A 79 -19.86 16.44 -17.94
CA ALA A 79 -19.91 16.48 -19.39
C ALA A 79 -21.32 16.09 -19.86
N PRO A 80 -21.92 16.82 -20.83
CA PRO A 80 -23.24 16.48 -21.36
C PRO A 80 -23.26 15.02 -21.82
N TRP A 81 -24.35 14.29 -21.56
CA TRP A 81 -24.48 12.92 -22.02
C TRP A 81 -24.30 12.87 -23.55
N GLY A 82 -23.37 12.04 -24.02
CA GLY A 82 -23.01 11.96 -25.45
C GLY A 82 -21.95 12.98 -25.89
N SER A 83 -21.33 13.73 -24.97
CA SER A 83 -20.17 14.56 -25.30
C SER A 83 -19.03 13.69 -25.86
N PRO A 84 -18.25 14.20 -26.83
CA PRO A 84 -17.10 13.47 -27.37
C PRO A 84 -16.12 13.00 -26.29
N SER A 85 -16.06 13.68 -25.13
CA SER A 85 -15.20 13.29 -24.00
C SER A 85 -15.46 11.90 -23.41
N TYR A 86 -16.54 11.20 -23.75
CA TYR A 86 -16.80 9.82 -23.29
C TYR A 86 -16.13 8.73 -24.15
N TRP A 87 -15.77 9.01 -25.41
CA TRP A 87 -15.21 8.02 -26.35
C TRP A 87 -14.10 8.56 -27.26
N ALA A 88 -13.96 9.88 -27.36
CA ALA A 88 -12.87 10.55 -28.05
C ALA A 88 -11.81 11.00 -27.04
N LYS A 89 -10.53 10.81 -27.39
CA LYS A 89 -9.40 11.34 -26.62
C LYS A 89 -9.53 12.87 -26.56
N PRO A 90 -9.22 13.52 -25.42
CA PRO A 90 -9.40 14.95 -25.29
C PRO A 90 -8.48 15.69 -26.27
N GLU A 91 -9.06 16.26 -27.31
CA GLU A 91 -8.41 17.22 -28.21
C GLU A 91 -8.51 18.61 -27.56
N HIS A 92 -7.47 19.43 -27.74
CA HIS A 92 -7.08 20.64 -26.96
C HIS A 92 -8.18 21.71 -26.79
N GLY A 93 -9.15 21.44 -25.92
CA GLY A 93 -10.28 22.33 -25.61
C GLY A 93 -11.50 21.64 -24.97
N SER A 94 -11.41 20.34 -24.70
CA SER A 94 -12.46 19.52 -24.07
C SER A 94 -12.49 19.73 -22.54
N GLN A 95 -13.68 19.63 -21.95
CA GLN A 95 -13.94 19.91 -20.54
C GLN A 95 -12.92 19.26 -19.61
N LYS A 96 -12.36 20.05 -18.67
CA LYS A 96 -11.46 19.55 -17.63
C LYS A 96 -12.16 18.46 -16.83
N THR A 97 -11.50 17.33 -16.63
CA THR A 97 -12.06 16.25 -15.81
C THR A 97 -12.15 16.68 -14.34
N ILE A 98 -12.99 16.01 -13.56
CA ILE A 98 -13.05 16.24 -12.10
C ILE A 98 -11.67 16.03 -11.45
N GLN A 99 -10.87 15.10 -11.96
CA GLN A 99 -9.49 14.89 -11.50
C GLN A 99 -8.60 16.11 -11.75
N GLU A 100 -8.64 16.68 -12.95
CA GLU A 100 -7.88 17.89 -13.27
C GLU A 100 -8.38 19.11 -12.50
N LEU A 101 -9.70 19.27 -12.33
CA LEU A 101 -10.29 20.39 -11.60
C LEU A 101 -9.96 20.37 -10.11
N LEU A 102 -9.94 19.18 -9.49
CA LEU A 102 -9.67 19.04 -8.06
C LEU A 102 -8.20 18.77 -7.74
N SER A 103 -7.32 18.67 -8.76
CA SER A 103 -5.89 18.41 -8.58
C SER A 103 -5.16 19.43 -7.70
N SER A 104 -5.66 20.68 -7.62
CA SER A 104 -5.12 21.72 -6.73
C SER A 104 -5.59 21.61 -5.28
N TYR A 105 -6.72 20.93 -5.04
CA TYR A 105 -7.35 20.81 -3.72
C TYR A 105 -7.07 19.47 -3.06
N VAL A 106 -6.53 18.50 -3.81
CA VAL A 106 -6.32 17.13 -3.37
C VAL A 106 -4.88 16.73 -3.61
N ASN A 107 -4.25 16.10 -2.63
CA ASN A 107 -2.90 15.56 -2.81
C ASN A 107 -2.96 14.26 -3.62
N SER A 108 -2.82 14.37 -4.94
CA SER A 108 -2.65 13.24 -5.84
C SER A 108 -1.20 12.72 -5.70
N GLY A 109 -0.99 11.80 -4.76
CA GLY A 109 0.33 11.19 -4.55
C GLY A 109 0.78 10.36 -5.75
N MET A 110 2.03 10.54 -6.17
CA MET A 110 2.73 9.60 -7.05
C MET A 110 3.01 8.32 -6.26
N CYS A 111 2.64 7.14 -6.78
CA CYS A 111 3.00 5.86 -6.16
C CYS A 111 4.10 5.17 -6.96
N LEU A 112 4.99 4.48 -6.26
CA LEU A 112 5.98 3.59 -6.87
C LEU A 112 5.30 2.26 -7.22
N GLY A 113 5.06 2.03 -8.50
CA GLY A 113 4.61 0.75 -9.07
C GLY A 113 5.80 -0.07 -9.55
N LYS A 114 5.56 -1.34 -9.90
CA LYS A 114 6.62 -2.24 -10.39
C LYS A 114 7.27 -1.77 -11.71
N ASP A 115 6.65 -0.80 -12.38
CA ASP A 115 6.99 -0.36 -13.73
C ASP A 115 7.48 1.11 -13.75
N GLY A 116 7.59 1.77 -12.58
CA GLY A 116 8.02 3.16 -12.44
C GLY A 116 7.17 4.01 -11.48
N LEU A 117 7.41 5.32 -11.46
CA LEU A 117 6.53 6.31 -10.81
C LEU A 117 5.27 6.46 -11.65
N TYR A 118 4.16 5.90 -11.20
CA TYR A 118 2.86 6.14 -11.84
C TYR A 118 2.04 7.10 -10.97
N GLU A 119 1.23 7.94 -11.60
CA GLU A 119 0.22 8.72 -10.89
C GLU A 119 -0.75 7.73 -10.28
N SER A 120 -0.67 7.55 -8.96
CA SER A 120 -1.62 6.68 -8.28
C SER A 120 -2.99 7.30 -8.47
N PRO A 121 -4.07 6.51 -8.64
CA PRO A 121 -5.41 7.04 -8.47
C PRO A 121 -5.54 7.40 -6.99
N GLY A 122 -5.01 8.56 -6.60
CA GLY A 122 -4.58 8.83 -5.23
C GLY A 122 -5.77 8.81 -4.30
N VAL A 123 -6.44 9.95 -4.22
CA VAL A 123 -7.72 10.09 -3.53
C VAL A 123 -8.90 9.77 -4.47
N PHE A 124 -8.66 9.74 -5.79
CA PHE A 124 -9.68 9.49 -6.82
C PHE A 124 -9.96 8.01 -7.08
N GLY A 125 -9.24 7.09 -6.44
CA GLY A 125 -9.47 5.66 -6.54
C GLY A 125 -9.57 4.98 -5.18
N CYS A 126 -10.28 3.86 -5.15
CA CYS A 126 -10.24 2.92 -4.05
C CYS A 126 -9.36 1.72 -4.42
N PRO A 127 -8.46 1.28 -3.51
CA PRO A 127 -7.51 0.19 -3.76
C PRO A 127 -8.12 -1.22 -3.70
#